data_AF-A0A7V0X2D3-F1
#
_entry.id   AF-A0A7V0X2D3-F1
#
_cell.length_a   1.000
_cell.length_b   1.000
_cell.length_c   1.000
_cell.angle_alpha   90.00
_cell.angle_beta   90.00
_cell.angle_gamma   90.00
#
_symmetry.space_group_name_H-M   'P 1'
#
loop_
_entity.id
_entity.type
_entity.pdbx_description
1 polymer ?
#
loop_
_entity_poly.entity_id
_entity_poly.type
_entity_poly.pdbx_seq_one_letter_code
_entity_poly.pdbx_strand_id
1 'polypeptide(L)'
;MASLLRKIARDFIIFCFQIASRLMRQRSLLKGAEHLRNLPSPVIFSLTHDSYYEIPSLFKVYTSVKPSPDLVFLAKDDFMSGRYLSTNFGKNSRILKSLLLLLDRTRLPEAVFRVLRLTTIHRPFMENYRIARNHVKKEIGDQLNKVRDGVMRGLTTIVFPEGTTWGFGGLKKIRSSVYQLVENTYASYKKKAYVLPINVKVDRLLKGRKDIFINIGKPVFFRESKEEFNRRLQEMMKRLHTITFSQVAACYLKYLAREAQQRQTRLELAVDSMTESLDAIVKKISLLVKSKALPNIDLNLLDREYLKKKVEKFVGYCGKKGYLVSAGIREQARALYVNHELILASYDARAFRKLNPLGFHANELESLGEEIIQRVYSGIAGKSAGRATRG
;
A
#
# COMPACT_ATOMS: atom_id res chain seq x y z
N MET A 1 -37.74 5.07 7.44
CA MET A 1 -37.19 3.82 8.02
C MET A 1 -35.98 3.24 7.27
N ALA A 2 -36.04 3.03 5.94
CA ALA A 2 -34.95 2.35 5.21
C ALA A 2 -33.59 3.09 5.17
N SER A 3 -33.54 4.42 5.31
CA SER A 3 -32.27 5.17 5.37
C SER A 3 -31.62 5.12 6.77
N LEU A 4 -32.44 5.09 7.83
CA LEU A 4 -31.98 5.01 9.21
C LEU A 4 -31.37 3.64 9.54
N LEU A 5 -32.06 2.56 9.17
CA LEU A 5 -31.53 1.18 9.29
C LEU A 5 -30.22 1.01 8.51
N ARG A 6 -30.11 1.63 7.33
CA ARG A 6 -28.87 1.63 6.54
C ARG A 6 -27.74 2.40 7.22
N LYS A 7 -28.03 3.56 7.79
CA LYS A 7 -27.05 4.34 8.55
C LYS A 7 -26.51 3.52 9.73
N ILE A 8 -27.41 2.90 10.51
CA ILE A 8 -27.04 2.04 11.65
C ILE A 8 -26.18 0.86 11.19
N ALA A 9 -26.59 0.15 10.13
CA ALA A 9 -25.85 -1.00 9.61
C ALA A 9 -24.44 -0.60 9.11
N ARG A 10 -24.32 0.57 8.45
CA ARG A 10 -23.03 1.09 8.01
C ARG A 10 -22.14 1.47 9.19
N ASP A 11 -22.68 2.15 10.19
CA ASP A 11 -21.92 2.57 11.37
C ASP A 11 -21.43 1.33 12.15
N PHE A 12 -22.24 0.26 12.19
CA PHE A 12 -21.82 -1.05 12.70
C PHE A 12 -20.69 -1.68 11.87
N ILE A 13 -20.74 -1.63 10.54
CA ILE A 13 -19.66 -2.13 9.67
C ILE A 13 -18.35 -1.36 9.92
N ILE A 14 -18.42 -0.04 10.03
CA ILE A 14 -17.27 0.82 10.33
C ILE A 14 -16.68 0.45 11.70
N PHE A 15 -17.53 0.22 12.70
CA PHE A 15 -17.12 -0.26 14.02
C PHE A 15 -16.43 -1.63 13.95
N CYS A 16 -16.94 -2.57 13.15
CA CYS A 16 -16.29 -3.85 12.91
C CYS A 16 -14.91 -3.69 12.27
N PHE A 17 -14.73 -2.77 11.31
CA PHE A 17 -13.40 -2.46 10.76
C PHE A 17 -12.45 -1.86 11.80
N GLN A 18 -12.95 -1.03 12.72
CA GLN A 18 -12.17 -0.51 13.84
C GLN A 18 -11.71 -1.64 14.78
N ILE A 19 -12.59 -2.59 15.11
CA ILE A 19 -12.23 -3.78 15.91
C ILE A 19 -11.19 -4.62 15.18
N ALA A 20 -11.42 -4.94 13.90
CA ALA A 20 -10.49 -5.72 13.09
C ALA A 20 -9.11 -5.06 13.02
N SER A 21 -9.06 -3.73 12.84
CA SER A 21 -7.81 -2.95 12.86
C SER A 21 -7.05 -3.09 14.19
N ARG A 22 -7.75 -3.05 15.33
CA ARG A 22 -7.15 -3.27 16.66
C ARG A 22 -6.63 -4.70 16.83
N LEU A 23 -7.41 -5.71 16.45
CA LEU A 23 -7.02 -7.13 16.51
C LEU A 23 -5.78 -7.40 15.63
N MET A 24 -5.72 -6.79 14.46
CA MET A 24 -4.58 -6.86 13.55
C MET A 24 -3.38 -6.00 14.01
N ARG A 25 -3.46 -5.38 15.19
CA ARG A 25 -2.42 -4.52 15.78
C ARG A 25 -1.98 -3.43 14.80
N GLN A 26 -2.95 -2.77 14.18
CA GLN A 26 -2.70 -1.66 13.27
C GLN A 26 -2.70 -0.34 14.05
N ARG A 27 -1.77 0.55 13.70
CA ARG A 27 -1.77 1.95 14.11
C ARG A 27 -1.93 2.79 12.86
N SER A 28 -3.17 3.15 12.54
CA SER A 28 -3.49 3.98 11.38
C SER A 28 -3.20 5.44 11.70
N LEU A 29 -2.44 6.13 10.85
CA LEU A 29 -2.05 7.54 10.97
C LEU A 29 -2.70 8.28 9.81
N LEU A 30 -3.59 9.23 10.10
CA LEU A 30 -4.37 9.95 9.11
C LEU A 30 -3.85 11.39 8.97
N LYS A 31 -3.54 11.80 7.74
CA LYS A 31 -3.15 13.18 7.38
C LYS A 31 -4.06 13.69 6.26
N GLY A 32 -4.41 14.97 6.27
CA GLY A 32 -5.32 15.56 5.28
C GLY A 32 -6.81 15.37 5.61
N ALA A 33 -7.16 15.12 6.88
CA ALA A 33 -8.54 14.90 7.30
C ALA A 33 -9.43 16.14 7.08
N GLU A 34 -8.84 17.33 7.05
CA GLU A 34 -9.50 18.58 6.70
C GLU A 34 -10.12 18.55 5.29
N HIS A 35 -9.54 17.80 4.36
CA HIS A 35 -10.05 17.63 3.01
C HIS A 35 -11.32 16.77 2.94
N LEU A 36 -11.70 16.09 4.04
CA LEU A 36 -12.90 15.25 4.11
C LEU A 36 -14.13 15.97 4.69
N ARG A 37 -13.96 17.16 5.28
CA ARG A 37 -15.03 17.86 6.02
C ARG A 37 -16.08 18.52 5.11
N ASN A 38 -15.65 18.99 3.93
CA ASN A 38 -16.49 19.69 2.95
C ASN A 38 -16.21 19.13 1.54
N LEU A 39 -16.53 17.85 1.31
CA LEU A 39 -16.28 17.25 0.00
C LEU A 39 -17.25 17.80 -1.05
N PRO A 40 -16.75 18.26 -2.20
CA PRO A 40 -17.63 18.59 -3.32
C PRO A 40 -18.30 17.31 -3.82
N SER A 41 -19.54 17.44 -4.31
CA SER A 41 -20.29 16.31 -4.86
C SER A 41 -20.55 16.52 -6.35
N PRO A 42 -20.41 15.47 -7.18
CA PRO A 42 -19.96 14.11 -6.85
C PRO A 42 -18.44 13.99 -6.73
N VAL A 43 -17.98 13.01 -5.91
CA VAL A 43 -16.56 12.75 -5.64
C VAL A 43 -16.17 11.29 -5.92
N ILE A 44 -15.00 11.11 -6.51
CA ILE A 44 -14.36 9.84 -6.84
C ILE A 44 -13.13 9.70 -5.94
N PHE A 45 -13.18 8.76 -5.01
CA PHE A 45 -12.06 8.44 -4.12
C PHE A 45 -11.07 7.58 -4.89
N SER A 46 -9.90 8.12 -5.17
CA SER A 46 -8.83 7.45 -5.90
C SER A 46 -7.79 6.95 -4.90
N LEU A 47 -7.84 5.67 -4.52
CA LEU A 47 -6.97 5.09 -3.49
C LEU A 47 -5.81 4.28 -4.09
N THR A 48 -4.57 4.47 -3.61
CA THR A 48 -3.51 3.48 -3.90
C THR A 48 -3.87 2.14 -3.29
N HIS A 49 -3.38 1.06 -3.89
CA HIS A 49 -3.58 -0.28 -3.37
C HIS A 49 -2.22 -0.85 -2.93
N ASP A 50 -1.88 -0.73 -1.65
CA ASP A 50 -0.66 -1.32 -1.10
C ASP A 50 -0.93 -2.78 -0.68
N SER A 51 -2.06 -3.06 -0.02
CA SER A 51 -2.41 -4.41 0.44
C SER A 51 -3.84 -4.54 0.97
N TYR A 52 -4.46 -5.71 0.83
CA TYR A 52 -5.72 -6.06 1.54
C TYR A 52 -5.66 -5.83 3.07
N TYR A 53 -4.47 -5.83 3.66
CA TYR A 53 -4.27 -5.50 5.08
C TYR A 53 -4.69 -4.08 5.45
N GLU A 54 -4.79 -3.15 4.49
CA GLU A 54 -5.09 -1.74 4.76
C GLU A 54 -6.58 -1.42 4.83
N ILE A 55 -7.44 -2.33 4.34
CA ILE A 55 -8.88 -2.12 4.24
C ILE A 55 -9.50 -1.80 5.61
N PRO A 56 -9.21 -2.53 6.71
CA PRO A 56 -9.76 -2.18 8.02
C PRO A 56 -9.35 -0.77 8.45
N SER A 57 -8.12 -0.33 8.17
CA SER A 57 -7.62 1.00 8.54
C SER A 57 -8.30 2.16 7.81
N LEU A 58 -8.96 1.91 6.68
CA LEU A 58 -9.78 2.92 5.99
C LEU A 58 -11.00 3.35 6.82
N PHE A 59 -11.33 2.66 7.93
CA PHE A 59 -12.34 3.13 8.88
C PHE A 59 -12.12 4.59 9.28
N LYS A 60 -10.86 5.03 9.46
CA LYS A 60 -10.52 6.42 9.81
C LYS A 60 -10.93 7.42 8.73
N VAL A 61 -10.88 7.02 7.46
CA VAL A 61 -11.35 7.84 6.34
C VAL A 61 -12.87 7.92 6.43
N TYR A 62 -13.55 6.77 6.52
CA TYR A 62 -15.01 6.71 6.55
C TYR A 62 -15.64 7.46 7.72
N THR A 63 -15.04 7.40 8.91
CA THR A 63 -15.51 8.17 10.09
C THR A 63 -15.29 9.67 9.93
N SER A 64 -14.35 10.08 9.08
CA SER A 64 -13.98 11.49 8.91
C SER A 64 -14.74 12.19 7.78
N VAL A 65 -15.39 11.44 6.88
CA VAL A 65 -16.18 12.05 5.79
C VAL A 65 -17.53 12.55 6.31
N LYS A 66 -17.83 13.82 6.06
CA LYS A 66 -19.13 14.43 6.35
C LYS A 66 -19.64 15.19 5.12
N PRO A 67 -20.91 14.98 4.68
CA PRO A 67 -21.83 13.91 5.08
C PRO A 67 -21.30 12.53 4.65
N SER A 68 -21.69 11.48 5.38
CA SER A 68 -21.19 10.14 5.10
C SER A 68 -21.62 9.69 3.69
N PRO A 69 -20.66 9.41 2.81
CA PRO A 69 -20.97 9.17 1.41
C PRO A 69 -21.66 7.83 1.21
N ASP A 70 -22.58 7.76 0.26
CA ASP A 70 -23.00 6.47 -0.29
C ASP A 70 -21.85 5.94 -1.15
N LEU A 71 -21.16 4.91 -0.67
CA LEU A 71 -19.98 4.35 -1.31
C LEU A 71 -20.37 3.39 -2.43
N VAL A 72 -19.63 3.41 -3.53
CA VAL A 72 -19.64 2.38 -4.56
C VAL A 72 -18.22 1.85 -4.70
N PHE A 73 -18.03 0.57 -4.38
CA PHE A 73 -16.73 -0.09 -4.51
C PHE A 73 -16.66 -0.86 -5.82
N LEU A 74 -15.56 -0.72 -6.55
CA LEU A 74 -15.21 -1.62 -7.64
C LEU A 74 -14.36 -2.78 -7.10
N ALA A 75 -14.95 -3.97 -6.94
CA ALA A 75 -14.24 -5.15 -6.42
C ALA A 75 -14.35 -6.37 -7.36
N LYS A 76 -13.54 -7.41 -7.10
CA LYS A 76 -13.60 -8.69 -7.83
C LYS A 76 -14.88 -9.46 -7.49
N ASP A 77 -15.36 -10.32 -8.37
CA ASP A 77 -16.50 -11.21 -8.07
C ASP A 77 -16.17 -12.22 -6.96
N ASP A 78 -14.88 -12.49 -6.73
CA ASP A 78 -14.38 -13.29 -5.61
C ASP A 78 -14.93 -12.82 -4.25
N PHE A 79 -15.23 -11.52 -4.10
CA PHE A 79 -15.83 -10.95 -2.89
C PHE A 79 -17.28 -11.43 -2.68
N MET A 80 -17.98 -11.75 -3.75
CA MET A 80 -19.36 -12.27 -3.75
C MET A 80 -19.42 -13.80 -3.88
N SER A 81 -18.26 -14.49 -3.92
CA SER A 81 -18.17 -15.93 -4.17
C SER A 81 -18.72 -16.83 -3.04
N GLY A 82 -19.10 -16.26 -1.90
CA GLY A 82 -19.51 -17.02 -0.71
C GLY A 82 -18.40 -17.92 -0.15
N ARG A 83 -17.13 -17.67 -0.51
CA ARG A 83 -15.92 -18.34 0.00
C ARG A 83 -14.73 -17.38 0.14
N TYR A 84 -15.00 -16.08 0.23
CA TYR A 84 -13.99 -15.03 0.19
C TYR A 84 -13.00 -15.15 1.37
N LEU A 85 -13.52 -15.27 2.59
CA LEU A 85 -12.71 -15.27 3.80
C LEU A 85 -11.85 -16.54 3.91
N SER A 86 -12.47 -17.69 3.70
CA SER A 86 -11.81 -19.01 3.76
C SER A 86 -10.70 -19.15 2.72
N THR A 87 -10.90 -18.63 1.51
CA THR A 87 -9.93 -18.73 0.42
C THR A 87 -8.74 -17.78 0.60
N ASN A 88 -8.98 -16.57 1.11
CA ASN A 88 -7.93 -15.54 1.24
C ASN A 88 -7.18 -15.59 2.57
N PHE A 89 -7.85 -15.98 3.67
CA PHE A 89 -7.28 -15.90 5.02
C PHE A 89 -7.13 -17.26 5.71
N GLY A 90 -7.75 -18.34 5.20
CA GLY A 90 -7.71 -19.68 5.81
C GLY A 90 -6.52 -20.57 5.41
N LYS A 91 -5.60 -20.12 4.54
CA LYS A 91 -4.59 -21.00 3.90
C LYS A 91 -3.65 -21.73 4.87
N ASN A 92 -3.41 -21.18 6.06
CA ASN A 92 -2.39 -21.68 6.98
C ASN A 92 -2.96 -22.53 8.14
N SER A 93 -4.28 -22.75 8.22
CA SER A 93 -4.89 -23.57 9.28
C SER A 93 -6.22 -24.16 8.82
N ARG A 94 -6.37 -25.49 8.93
CA ARG A 94 -7.62 -26.19 8.57
C ARG A 94 -8.80 -25.74 9.44
N ILE A 95 -8.56 -25.55 10.74
CA ILE A 95 -9.58 -25.09 11.70
C ILE A 95 -10.02 -23.67 11.36
N LEU A 96 -9.07 -22.76 11.12
CA LEU A 96 -9.38 -21.38 10.73
C LEU A 96 -10.12 -21.33 9.39
N LYS A 97 -9.70 -22.15 8.42
CA LYS A 97 -10.39 -22.26 7.12
C LYS A 97 -11.84 -22.69 7.29
N SER A 98 -12.12 -23.67 8.14
CA SER A 98 -13.48 -24.13 8.41
C SER A 98 -14.34 -23.07 9.11
N LEU A 99 -13.79 -22.36 10.10
CA LEU A 99 -14.48 -21.24 10.76
C LEU A 99 -14.79 -20.10 9.79
N LEU A 100 -13.81 -19.71 8.97
CA LEU A 100 -14.00 -18.67 7.96
C LEU A 100 -14.96 -19.13 6.85
N LEU A 101 -15.00 -20.42 6.52
CA LEU A 101 -15.96 -20.97 5.57
C LEU A 101 -17.37 -20.95 6.13
N LEU A 102 -17.53 -21.21 7.44
CA LEU A 102 -18.81 -21.10 8.11
C LEU A 102 -19.31 -19.64 8.09
N LEU A 103 -18.42 -18.68 8.38
CA LEU A 103 -18.70 -17.25 8.23
C LEU A 103 -19.02 -16.86 6.79
N ASP A 104 -18.29 -17.38 5.80
CA ASP A 104 -18.59 -17.14 4.39
C ASP A 104 -20.00 -17.68 4.02
N ARG A 105 -20.38 -18.86 4.54
CA ARG A 105 -21.69 -19.49 4.31
C ARG A 105 -22.86 -18.75 4.97
N THR A 106 -22.61 -17.96 6.01
CA THR A 106 -23.65 -17.10 6.60
C THR A 106 -24.10 -15.96 5.68
N ARG A 107 -23.46 -15.78 4.50
CA ARG A 107 -23.65 -14.64 3.59
C ARG A 107 -23.41 -13.28 4.25
N LEU A 108 -22.81 -13.25 5.43
CA LEU A 108 -22.46 -12.01 6.14
C LEU A 108 -21.53 -11.12 5.30
N PRO A 109 -20.48 -11.62 4.62
CA PRO A 109 -19.68 -10.79 3.72
C PRO A 109 -20.53 -10.16 2.61
N GLU A 110 -21.41 -10.95 1.99
CA GLU A 110 -22.32 -10.49 0.94
C GLU A 110 -23.29 -9.41 1.44
N ALA A 111 -23.87 -9.58 2.63
CA ALA A 111 -24.75 -8.61 3.27
C ALA A 111 -24.01 -7.30 3.58
N VAL A 112 -22.78 -7.38 4.10
CA VAL A 112 -21.91 -6.22 4.32
C VAL A 112 -21.62 -5.50 3.00
N PHE A 113 -21.29 -6.22 1.93
CA PHE A 113 -21.03 -5.62 0.61
C PHE A 113 -22.28 -5.01 -0.02
N ARG A 114 -23.46 -5.59 0.20
CA ARG A 114 -24.74 -5.06 -0.26
C ARG A 114 -25.11 -3.76 0.48
N VAL A 115 -24.89 -3.70 1.79
CA VAL A 115 -25.06 -2.48 2.60
C VAL A 115 -24.08 -1.38 2.13
N LEU A 116 -22.87 -1.75 1.74
CA LEU A 116 -21.85 -0.84 1.19
C LEU A 116 -22.01 -0.54 -0.32
N ARG A 117 -23.10 -0.97 -0.98
CA ARG A 117 -23.36 -0.81 -2.43
C ARG A 117 -22.15 -1.12 -3.31
N LEU A 118 -21.51 -2.25 -3.06
CA LEU A 118 -20.38 -2.74 -3.85
C LEU A 118 -20.86 -3.13 -5.26
N THR A 119 -20.26 -2.54 -6.29
CA THR A 119 -20.48 -2.92 -7.70
C THR A 119 -19.28 -3.74 -8.15
N THR A 120 -19.48 -5.04 -8.36
CA THR A 120 -18.37 -5.90 -8.82
C THR A 120 -18.02 -5.61 -10.28
N ILE A 121 -16.74 -5.70 -10.61
CA ILE A 121 -16.26 -5.73 -11.99
C ILE A 121 -15.63 -7.09 -12.21
N HIS A 122 -16.19 -7.86 -13.14
CA HIS A 122 -15.54 -9.01 -13.75
C HIS A 122 -14.21 -8.55 -14.37
N ARG A 123 -13.11 -8.81 -13.66
CA ARG A 123 -11.78 -8.78 -14.24
C ARG A 123 -11.36 -10.22 -14.47
N PRO A 124 -11.30 -10.71 -15.72
CA PRO A 124 -10.70 -12.00 -15.98
C PRO A 124 -9.20 -11.84 -15.73
N PHE A 125 -8.74 -12.27 -14.56
CA PHE A 125 -7.35 -12.62 -14.38
C PHE A 125 -7.13 -13.90 -15.17
N MET A 126 -6.53 -13.79 -16.36
CA MET A 126 -5.51 -14.66 -16.99
C MET A 126 -5.52 -16.19 -16.81
N GLU A 127 -6.55 -16.81 -16.22
CA GLU A 127 -6.57 -18.25 -15.92
C GLU A 127 -7.56 -19.05 -16.76
N ASN A 128 -8.28 -18.43 -17.70
CA ASN A 128 -8.87 -19.17 -18.83
C ASN A 128 -9.03 -18.24 -20.03
N TYR A 129 -8.07 -18.32 -20.95
CA TYR A 129 -8.07 -17.64 -22.26
C TYR A 129 -9.14 -18.25 -23.19
N ARG A 130 -10.43 -18.18 -22.80
CA ARG A 130 -11.56 -18.60 -23.64
C ARG A 130 -12.72 -17.59 -23.71
N ILE A 131 -12.74 -16.55 -22.88
CA ILE A 131 -13.79 -15.51 -22.97
C ILE A 131 -13.31 -14.40 -23.91
N ALA A 132 -14.08 -14.18 -24.99
CA ALA A 132 -13.77 -13.21 -26.03
C ALA A 132 -13.52 -11.81 -25.44
N ARG A 133 -12.38 -11.22 -25.78
CA ARG A 133 -11.91 -9.88 -25.35
C ARG A 133 -12.99 -8.79 -25.49
N ASN A 134 -13.92 -8.95 -26.42
CA ASN A 134 -15.04 -8.02 -26.66
C ASN A 134 -16.15 -8.13 -25.61
N HIS A 135 -16.46 -9.33 -25.10
CA HIS A 135 -17.44 -9.53 -24.03
C HIS A 135 -16.98 -8.88 -22.73
N VAL A 136 -15.70 -9.06 -22.40
CA VAL A 136 -15.06 -8.45 -21.22
C VAL A 136 -15.07 -6.92 -21.32
N LYS A 137 -14.80 -6.36 -22.51
CA LYS A 137 -14.87 -4.90 -22.73
C LYS A 137 -16.29 -4.36 -22.56
N LYS A 138 -17.29 -5.06 -23.09
CA LYS A 138 -18.70 -4.69 -22.98
C LYS A 138 -19.15 -4.69 -21.52
N GLU A 139 -18.84 -5.76 -20.78
CA GLU A 139 -19.19 -5.90 -19.37
C GLU A 139 -18.51 -4.84 -18.47
N ILE A 140 -17.22 -4.56 -18.70
CA ILE A 140 -16.53 -3.45 -18.01
C ILE A 140 -17.22 -2.12 -18.34
N GLY A 141 -17.63 -1.91 -19.60
CA GLY A 141 -18.39 -0.74 -20.04
C GLY A 141 -19.73 -0.61 -19.32
N ASP A 142 -20.50 -1.69 -19.25
CA ASP A 142 -21.82 -1.72 -18.60
C ASP A 142 -21.73 -1.46 -17.09
N GLN A 143 -20.70 -2.01 -16.43
CA GLN A 143 -20.44 -1.73 -15.00
C GLN A 143 -19.97 -0.29 -14.77
N LEU A 144 -19.13 0.26 -15.66
CA LEU A 144 -18.74 1.67 -15.62
C LEU A 144 -19.96 2.59 -15.83
N ASN A 145 -20.91 2.20 -16.68
CA ASN A 145 -22.18 2.92 -16.86
C ASN A 145 -23.03 2.91 -15.58
N LYS A 146 -23.17 1.76 -14.91
CA LYS A 146 -23.87 1.68 -13.61
C LYS A 146 -23.22 2.57 -12.54
N VAL A 147 -21.89 2.60 -12.50
CA VAL A 147 -21.12 3.44 -11.57
C VAL A 147 -21.28 4.92 -11.92
N ARG A 148 -21.24 5.28 -13.20
CA ARG A 148 -21.52 6.64 -13.70
C ARG A 148 -22.91 7.11 -13.27
N ASP A 149 -23.93 6.28 -13.42
CA ASP A 149 -25.30 6.60 -13.01
C ASP A 149 -25.43 6.73 -11.48
N GLY A 150 -24.53 6.08 -10.73
CA GLY A 150 -24.33 6.28 -9.30
C GLY A 150 -23.65 7.61 -8.96
N VAL A 151 -22.52 7.92 -9.59
CA VAL A 151 -21.82 9.22 -9.47
C VAL A 151 -22.78 10.37 -9.74
N MET A 152 -23.63 10.25 -10.75
CA MET A 152 -24.65 11.25 -11.08
C MET A 152 -25.69 11.49 -9.98
N ARG A 153 -26.03 10.45 -9.20
CA ARG A 153 -26.92 10.54 -8.05
C ARG A 153 -26.23 11.08 -6.78
N GLY A 154 -24.99 11.55 -6.90
CA GLY A 154 -24.17 12.01 -5.78
C GLY A 154 -23.52 10.87 -4.99
N LEU A 155 -23.53 9.64 -5.52
CA LEU A 155 -22.84 8.52 -4.88
C LEU A 155 -21.33 8.68 -5.05
N THR A 156 -20.61 8.45 -3.98
CA THR A 156 -19.16 8.50 -3.96
C THR A 156 -18.59 7.19 -4.45
N THR A 157 -17.73 7.24 -5.46
CA THR A 157 -17.13 6.01 -6.02
C THR A 157 -15.71 5.82 -5.52
N ILE A 158 -15.40 4.65 -4.97
CA ILE A 158 -14.04 4.23 -4.66
C ILE A 158 -13.44 3.49 -5.85
N VAL A 159 -12.34 4.03 -6.35
CA VAL A 159 -11.57 3.48 -7.46
C VAL A 159 -10.14 3.27 -7.02
N PHE A 160 -9.61 2.08 -7.31
CA PHE A 160 -8.17 1.83 -7.25
C PHE A 160 -7.59 2.10 -8.64
N PRO A 161 -7.06 3.30 -8.94
CA PRO A 161 -6.54 3.68 -10.25
C PRO A 161 -5.49 2.69 -10.78
N GLU A 162 -4.70 2.10 -9.89
CA GLU A 162 -3.70 1.09 -10.23
C GLU A 162 -4.31 -0.25 -10.66
N GLY A 163 -5.48 -0.57 -10.12
CA GLY A 163 -6.24 -1.78 -10.36
C GLY A 163 -5.69 -3.07 -9.72
N THR A 164 -4.38 -3.19 -9.46
CA THR A 164 -3.77 -4.33 -8.73
C THR A 164 -2.46 -3.84 -8.10
N THR A 165 -2.02 -4.45 -7.00
CA THR A 165 -0.67 -4.21 -6.45
C THR A 165 0.40 -4.57 -7.49
N TRP A 166 1.43 -3.73 -7.69
CA TRP A 166 2.59 -4.11 -8.51
C TRP A 166 3.40 -5.20 -7.79
N GLY A 167 4.05 -6.08 -8.56
CA GLY A 167 4.74 -7.25 -7.99
C GLY A 167 6.25 -7.06 -7.79
N PHE A 168 6.85 -6.06 -8.44
CA PHE A 168 8.30 -5.83 -8.42
C PHE A 168 8.76 -4.63 -7.55
N GLY A 169 7.83 -3.78 -7.10
CA GLY A 169 8.09 -2.66 -6.18
C GLY A 169 8.34 -1.33 -6.89
N GLY A 170 7.35 -0.43 -6.90
CA GLY A 170 7.34 0.79 -7.69
C GLY A 170 5.93 1.37 -7.90
N LEU A 171 5.82 2.67 -8.20
CA LEU A 171 4.54 3.32 -8.47
C LEU A 171 3.93 2.79 -9.77
N LYS A 172 2.76 2.17 -9.68
CA LYS A 172 2.11 1.58 -10.84
C LYS A 172 1.52 2.66 -11.75
N LYS A 173 1.58 2.42 -13.07
CA LYS A 173 0.84 3.22 -14.06
C LYS A 173 -0.66 3.25 -13.70
N ILE A 174 -1.20 4.46 -13.58
CA ILE A 174 -2.62 4.69 -13.36
C ILE A 174 -3.40 4.22 -14.61
N ARG A 175 -4.45 3.42 -14.39
CA ARG A 175 -5.39 3.01 -15.43
C ARG A 175 -6.42 4.11 -15.66
N SER A 176 -6.99 4.13 -16.85
CA SER A 176 -7.93 5.17 -17.30
C SER A 176 -9.32 5.12 -16.67
N SER A 177 -9.57 4.32 -15.64
CA SER A 177 -10.90 4.20 -15.04
C SER A 177 -11.34 5.51 -14.38
N VAL A 178 -10.44 6.21 -13.69
CA VAL A 178 -10.75 7.52 -13.08
C VAL A 178 -10.99 8.56 -14.18
N TYR A 179 -10.14 8.59 -15.20
CA TYR A 179 -10.31 9.44 -16.38
C TYR A 179 -11.68 9.23 -17.05
N GLN A 180 -12.05 7.98 -17.33
CA GLN A 180 -13.33 7.64 -17.96
C GLN A 180 -14.52 8.10 -17.12
N LEU A 181 -14.47 7.93 -15.80
CA LEU A 181 -15.55 8.40 -14.92
C LEU A 181 -15.68 9.92 -14.95
N VAL A 182 -14.56 10.65 -14.89
CA VAL A 182 -14.57 12.13 -14.94
C VAL A 182 -15.06 12.63 -16.29
N GLU A 183 -14.44 12.18 -17.38
CA GLU A 183 -14.79 12.64 -18.73
C GLU A 183 -16.20 12.26 -19.14
N ASN A 184 -16.64 11.02 -18.89
CA ASN A 184 -17.99 10.62 -19.27
C ASN A 184 -19.06 11.36 -18.45
N THR A 185 -18.81 11.59 -17.15
CA THR A 185 -19.72 12.37 -16.31
C THR A 185 -19.86 13.79 -16.84
N TYR A 186 -18.75 14.41 -17.23
CA TYR A 186 -18.76 15.76 -17.78
C TYR A 186 -19.36 15.82 -19.20
N ALA A 187 -19.00 14.90 -20.08
CA ALA A 187 -19.46 14.89 -21.47
C ALA A 187 -20.98 14.71 -21.55
N SER A 188 -21.53 13.74 -20.82
CA SER A 188 -22.95 13.39 -20.87
C SER A 188 -23.84 14.33 -20.06
N TYR A 189 -23.35 14.91 -18.96
CA TYR A 189 -24.22 15.64 -18.02
C TYR A 189 -23.76 17.04 -17.66
N LYS A 190 -22.61 17.49 -18.19
CA LYS A 190 -21.99 18.80 -17.88
C LYS A 190 -21.76 19.04 -16.37
N LYS A 191 -21.68 17.98 -15.57
CA LYS A 191 -21.40 18.05 -14.12
C LYS A 191 -19.93 17.73 -13.84
N LYS A 192 -19.34 18.46 -12.88
CA LYS A 192 -17.97 18.24 -12.41
C LYS A 192 -17.92 17.04 -11.46
N ALA A 193 -17.15 16.02 -11.78
CA ALA A 193 -16.83 14.92 -10.87
C ALA A 193 -15.43 15.13 -10.29
N TYR A 194 -15.34 15.38 -8.99
CA TYR A 194 -14.07 15.68 -8.32
C TYR A 194 -13.33 14.39 -7.97
N VAL A 195 -12.02 14.37 -8.17
CA VAL A 195 -11.14 13.28 -7.74
C VAL A 195 -10.55 13.64 -6.38
N LEU A 196 -10.71 12.74 -5.40
CA LEU A 196 -10.05 12.80 -4.11
C LEU A 196 -8.91 11.78 -4.08
N PRO A 197 -7.65 12.20 -4.28
CA PRO A 197 -6.51 11.29 -4.23
C PRO A 197 -6.20 10.90 -2.78
N ILE A 198 -6.02 9.62 -2.53
CA ILE A 198 -5.67 9.07 -1.22
C ILE A 198 -4.54 8.06 -1.41
N ASN A 199 -3.42 8.28 -0.71
CA ASN A 199 -2.34 7.29 -0.63
C ASN A 199 -2.41 6.56 0.70
N VAL A 200 -2.32 5.24 0.64
CA VAL A 200 -2.20 4.35 1.80
C VAL A 200 -0.90 3.60 1.70
N LYS A 201 -0.14 3.58 2.80
CA LYS A 201 1.14 2.86 2.89
C LYS A 201 1.32 2.13 4.21
N VAL A 202 1.75 0.87 4.14
CA VAL A 202 1.99 0.03 5.32
C VAL A 202 3.48 -0.18 5.56
N ASP A 203 3.91 -0.05 6.80
CA ASP A 203 5.28 -0.38 7.23
C ASP A 203 5.41 -1.90 7.53
N ARG A 204 5.80 -2.68 6.52
CA ARG A 204 5.56 -4.15 6.50
C ARG A 204 6.69 -5.02 7.04
N LEU A 205 7.95 -4.63 6.97
CA LEU A 205 9.12 -5.48 7.27
C LEU A 205 9.50 -5.47 8.76
N LEU A 206 8.51 -5.32 9.64
CA LEU A 206 8.69 -5.23 11.09
C LEU A 206 7.97 -6.35 11.83
N LYS A 207 8.53 -6.87 12.93
CA LYS A 207 7.79 -7.77 13.82
C LYS A 207 6.76 -6.98 14.66
N GLY A 208 5.54 -7.51 14.80
CA GLY A 208 4.50 -6.97 15.69
C GLY A 208 3.60 -5.89 15.05
N ARG A 209 3.34 -4.81 15.80
CA ARG A 209 2.41 -3.73 15.44
C ARG A 209 2.81 -3.07 14.11
N LYS A 210 1.84 -2.78 13.26
CA LYS A 210 2.05 -2.20 11.92
C LYS A 210 1.54 -0.77 11.86
N ASP A 211 2.35 0.12 11.33
CA ASP A 211 1.93 1.49 11.05
C ASP A 211 1.35 1.57 9.65
N ILE A 212 0.22 2.25 9.55
CA ILE A 212 -0.54 2.41 8.30
C ILE A 212 -0.74 3.90 8.10
N PHE A 213 -0.02 4.47 7.14
CA PHE A 213 -0.08 5.89 6.80
C PHE A 213 -1.16 6.10 5.75
N ILE A 214 -2.10 7.00 6.04
CA ILE A 214 -3.20 7.37 5.16
C ILE A 214 -3.10 8.87 4.93
N ASN A 215 -2.70 9.26 3.72
CA ASN A 215 -2.55 10.65 3.33
C ASN A 215 -3.61 11.00 2.29
N ILE A 216 -4.42 12.01 2.61
CA ILE A 216 -5.51 12.48 1.77
C ILE A 216 -5.07 13.79 1.12
N GLY A 217 -5.23 13.91 -0.20
CA GLY A 217 -5.00 15.15 -0.93
C GLY A 217 -6.26 16.00 -1.06
N LYS A 218 -6.09 17.20 -1.63
CA LYS A 218 -7.21 18.09 -1.92
C LYS A 218 -8.10 17.48 -3.02
N PRO A 219 -9.44 17.58 -2.92
CA PRO A 219 -10.32 17.26 -4.05
C PRO A 219 -10.00 18.15 -5.23
N VAL A 220 -9.90 17.57 -6.42
CA VAL A 220 -9.55 18.29 -7.66
C VAL A 220 -10.48 17.91 -8.79
N PHE A 221 -10.79 18.86 -9.66
CA PHE A 221 -11.44 18.61 -10.94
C PHE A 221 -10.55 19.18 -12.04
N PHE A 222 -10.25 18.37 -13.04
CA PHE A 222 -9.46 18.76 -14.20
C PHE A 222 -9.84 17.85 -15.38
N ARG A 223 -9.69 18.40 -16.58
CA ARG A 223 -9.97 17.73 -17.85
C ARG A 223 -8.79 17.96 -18.77
N GLU A 224 -8.20 16.86 -19.22
CA GLU A 224 -6.98 16.84 -20.03
C GLU A 224 -7.07 15.64 -20.98
N SER A 225 -6.08 15.46 -21.87
CA SER A 225 -5.95 14.19 -22.60
C SER A 225 -5.79 13.04 -21.60
N LYS A 226 -6.17 11.82 -22.01
CA LYS A 226 -6.10 10.64 -21.14
C LYS A 226 -4.71 10.45 -20.54
N GLU A 227 -3.68 10.63 -21.34
CA GLU A 227 -2.28 10.47 -20.95
C GLU A 227 -1.89 11.51 -19.90
N GLU A 228 -2.23 12.78 -20.15
CA GLU A 228 -1.91 13.89 -19.28
C GLU A 228 -2.68 13.83 -17.96
N PHE A 229 -3.98 13.50 -18.02
CA PHE A 229 -4.81 13.27 -16.84
C PHE A 229 -4.21 12.20 -15.91
N ASN A 230 -3.81 11.07 -16.50
CA ASN A 230 -3.24 9.95 -15.72
C ASN A 230 -1.88 10.32 -15.14
N ARG A 231 -1.04 11.06 -15.88
CA ARG A 231 0.25 11.58 -15.40
C ARG A 231 0.06 12.52 -14.22
N ARG A 232 -0.82 13.52 -14.36
CA ARG A 232 -1.14 14.49 -13.31
C ARG A 232 -1.71 13.81 -12.06
N LEU A 233 -2.62 12.84 -12.23
CA LEU A 233 -3.14 12.05 -11.11
C LEU A 233 -2.04 11.23 -10.45
N GLN A 234 -1.14 10.62 -11.23
CA GLN A 234 -0.03 9.83 -10.69
C GLN A 234 0.93 10.70 -9.87
N GLU A 235 1.21 11.93 -10.30
CA GLU A 235 2.03 12.87 -9.55
C GLU A 235 1.37 13.30 -8.24
N MET A 236 0.06 13.56 -8.25
CA MET A 236 -0.68 13.86 -7.01
C MET A 236 -0.63 12.69 -6.03
N MET A 237 -0.85 11.46 -6.50
CA MET A 237 -0.79 10.25 -5.68
C MET A 237 0.63 9.99 -5.15
N LYS A 238 1.66 10.24 -5.98
CA LYS A 238 3.08 10.14 -5.60
C LYS A 238 3.44 11.13 -4.49
N ARG A 239 2.98 12.37 -4.58
CA ARG A 239 3.21 13.40 -3.54
C ARG A 239 2.57 13.04 -2.20
N LEU A 240 1.50 12.25 -2.20
CA LEU A 240 0.86 11.73 -0.99
C LEU A 240 1.58 10.50 -0.41
N HIS A 241 2.54 9.89 -1.12
CA HIS A 241 3.28 8.73 -0.63
C HIS A 241 4.00 9.05 0.68
N THR A 242 4.00 8.09 1.61
CA THR A 242 4.83 8.13 2.83
C THR A 242 5.96 7.13 2.73
N ILE A 243 7.19 7.61 2.72
CA ILE A 243 8.39 6.79 2.86
C ILE A 243 8.40 6.19 4.26
N THR A 244 8.38 4.86 4.34
CA THR A 244 8.33 4.10 5.60
C THR A 244 9.72 3.62 6.03
N PHE A 245 9.87 3.25 7.30
CA PHE A 245 11.12 2.65 7.77
C PHE A 245 11.49 1.38 6.99
N SER A 246 10.53 0.48 6.73
CA SER A 246 10.79 -0.74 5.95
C SER A 246 11.41 -0.46 4.58
N GLN A 247 10.98 0.61 3.92
CA GLN A 247 11.53 1.02 2.62
C GLN A 247 12.97 1.51 2.76
N VAL A 248 13.23 2.36 3.75
CA VAL A 248 14.57 2.90 4.03
C VAL A 248 15.54 1.77 4.39
N ALA A 249 15.17 0.91 5.33
CA ALA A 249 16.02 -0.17 5.81
C ALA A 249 16.24 -1.28 4.76
N ALA A 250 15.22 -1.60 3.96
CA ALA A 250 15.38 -2.54 2.85
C ALA A 250 16.33 -2.00 1.78
N CYS A 251 16.20 -0.72 1.43
CA CYS A 251 17.10 -0.07 0.49
C CYS A 251 18.54 -0.08 1.03
N TYR A 252 18.74 0.27 2.30
CA TYR A 252 20.05 0.20 2.94
C TYR A 252 20.70 -1.19 2.82
N LEU A 253 19.98 -2.26 3.19
CA LEU A 253 20.50 -3.62 3.07
C LEU A 253 20.76 -4.03 1.62
N LYS A 254 19.94 -3.58 0.66
CA LYS A 254 20.17 -3.82 -0.78
C LYS A 254 21.47 -3.17 -1.27
N TYR A 255 21.77 -1.95 -0.83
CA TYR A 255 23.03 -1.27 -1.16
C TYR A 255 24.23 -1.97 -0.54
N LEU A 256 24.17 -2.33 0.74
CA LEU A 256 25.22 -3.11 1.40
C LEU A 256 25.46 -4.46 0.71
N ALA A 257 24.38 -5.16 0.33
CA ALA A 257 24.48 -6.42 -0.40
C ALA A 257 25.15 -6.26 -1.77
N ARG A 258 24.82 -5.19 -2.52
CA ARG A 258 25.47 -4.87 -3.80
C ARG A 258 26.97 -4.62 -3.62
N GLU A 259 27.35 -3.84 -2.62
CA GLU A 259 28.76 -3.59 -2.32
C GLU A 259 29.52 -4.87 -1.93
N ALA A 260 28.91 -5.72 -1.09
CA ALA A 260 29.48 -7.00 -0.69
C ALA A 260 29.67 -7.95 -1.88
N GLN A 261 28.67 -8.04 -2.77
CA GLN A 261 28.74 -8.83 -4.00
C GLN A 261 29.85 -8.32 -4.94
N GLN A 262 29.94 -7.00 -5.16
CA GLN A 262 30.97 -6.41 -6.01
C GLN A 262 32.39 -6.64 -5.48
N ARG A 263 32.56 -6.59 -4.16
CA ARG A 263 33.85 -6.83 -3.50
C ARG A 263 34.16 -8.30 -3.26
N GLN A 264 33.22 -9.22 -3.55
CA GLN A 264 33.31 -10.64 -3.23
C GLN A 264 33.67 -10.90 -1.76
N THR A 265 33.08 -10.13 -0.84
CA THR A 265 33.39 -10.19 0.60
C THR A 265 32.15 -10.52 1.42
N ARG A 266 32.36 -11.17 2.57
CA ARG A 266 31.33 -11.24 3.60
C ARG A 266 31.29 -9.90 4.33
N LEU A 267 30.08 -9.35 4.45
CA LEU A 267 29.86 -8.11 5.17
C LEU A 267 29.30 -8.40 6.56
N GLU A 268 30.06 -8.05 7.58
CA GLU A 268 29.63 -8.04 8.96
C GLU A 268 29.01 -6.67 9.31
N LEU A 269 27.82 -6.70 9.89
CA LEU A 269 27.04 -5.53 10.26
C LEU A 269 26.71 -5.57 11.74
N ALA A 270 27.21 -4.59 12.49
CA ALA A 270 26.78 -4.35 13.86
C ALA A 270 25.45 -3.59 13.88
N VAL A 271 24.54 -3.99 14.78
CA VAL A 271 23.21 -3.36 14.90
C VAL A 271 23.30 -1.87 15.24
N ASP A 272 24.27 -1.46 16.06
CA ASP A 272 24.44 -0.05 16.42
C ASP A 272 24.91 0.78 15.22
N SER A 273 25.89 0.28 14.46
CA SER A 273 26.34 0.92 13.21
C SER A 273 25.20 1.00 12.18
N MET A 274 24.39 -0.05 12.04
CA MET A 274 23.18 -0.01 11.21
C MET A 274 22.20 1.09 11.68
N THR A 275 22.03 1.25 12.99
CA THR A 275 21.13 2.25 13.57
C THR A 275 21.61 3.66 13.26
N GLU A 276 22.91 3.93 13.42
CA GLU A 276 23.53 5.22 13.11
C GLU A 276 23.42 5.57 11.62
N SER A 277 23.69 4.59 10.75
CA SER A 277 23.58 4.78 9.31
C SER A 277 22.14 5.04 8.87
N LEU A 278 21.18 4.33 9.44
CA LEU A 278 19.77 4.58 9.18
C LEU A 278 19.31 5.94 9.72
N ASP A 279 19.79 6.39 10.87
CA ASP A 279 19.53 7.74 11.40
C ASP A 279 20.03 8.82 10.44
N ALA A 280 21.27 8.69 9.95
CA ALA A 280 21.84 9.61 8.98
C ALA A 280 21.05 9.62 7.65
N ILE A 281 20.63 8.45 7.16
CA ILE A 281 19.81 8.32 5.94
C ILE A 281 18.44 8.98 6.15
N VAL A 282 17.77 8.70 7.27
CA VAL A 282 16.45 9.29 7.59
C VAL A 282 16.53 10.81 7.65
N LYS A 283 17.57 11.37 8.29
CA LYS A 283 17.80 12.82 8.33
C LYS A 283 17.98 13.41 6.93
N LYS A 284 18.78 12.78 6.06
CA LYS A 284 18.95 13.21 4.66
C LYS A 284 17.64 13.16 3.87
N ILE A 285 16.89 12.06 3.97
CA ILE A 285 15.58 11.93 3.31
C ILE A 285 14.61 12.99 3.85
N SER A 286 14.60 13.26 5.16
CA SER A 286 13.77 14.31 5.75
C SER A 286 14.10 15.69 5.20
N LEU A 287 15.37 16.02 4.97
CA LEU A 287 15.77 17.27 4.30
C LEU A 287 15.24 17.34 2.87
N LEU A 288 15.32 16.24 2.10
CA LEU A 288 14.79 16.15 0.73
C LEU A 288 13.25 16.23 0.69
N VAL A 289 12.57 15.74 1.73
CA VAL A 289 11.12 15.91 1.93
C VAL A 289 10.80 17.38 2.18
N LYS A 290 11.57 18.06 3.05
CA LYS A 290 11.40 19.51 3.32
C LYS A 290 11.60 20.37 2.08
N SER A 291 12.57 20.03 1.24
CA SER A 291 12.83 20.72 -0.05
C SER A 291 11.87 20.28 -1.18
N LYS A 292 10.90 19.40 -0.90
CA LYS A 292 9.93 18.84 -1.86
C LYS A 292 10.55 18.01 -2.99
N ALA A 293 11.82 17.62 -2.87
CA ALA A 293 12.48 16.70 -3.80
C ALA A 293 11.99 15.25 -3.66
N LEU A 294 11.53 14.87 -2.46
CA LEU A 294 10.87 13.61 -2.16
C LEU A 294 9.46 13.87 -1.58
N PRO A 295 8.56 12.85 -1.56
CA PRO A 295 7.20 13.00 -1.00
C PRO A 295 7.23 13.03 0.53
N ASN A 296 6.30 12.42 1.26
CA ASN A 296 6.33 12.42 2.73
C ASN A 296 7.27 11.32 3.26
N ILE A 297 7.65 11.43 4.54
CA ILE A 297 8.33 10.39 5.33
C ILE A 297 7.60 10.23 6.68
N ASP A 298 7.68 9.06 7.31
CA ASP A 298 7.31 8.90 8.72
C ASP A 298 8.19 9.79 9.61
N LEU A 299 7.65 10.93 10.04
CA LEU A 299 8.38 11.91 10.84
C LEU A 299 8.81 11.38 12.21
N ASN A 300 8.14 10.34 12.73
CA ASN A 300 8.55 9.71 13.99
C ASN A 300 9.94 9.07 13.87
N LEU A 301 10.43 8.79 12.66
CA LEU A 301 11.78 8.26 12.46
C LEU A 301 12.90 9.23 12.83
N LEU A 302 12.59 10.52 13.01
CA LEU A 302 13.54 11.50 13.56
C LEU A 302 13.71 11.37 15.08
N ASP A 303 12.78 10.68 15.76
CA ASP A 303 12.94 10.32 17.17
C ASP A 303 13.83 9.08 17.29
N ARG A 304 14.94 9.23 18.01
CA ARG A 304 16.00 8.22 18.09
C ARG A 304 15.49 6.91 18.72
N GLU A 305 14.65 7.01 19.75
CA GLU A 305 14.10 5.84 20.45
C GLU A 305 13.12 5.06 19.57
N TYR A 306 12.28 5.79 18.83
CA TYR A 306 11.38 5.20 17.86
C TYR A 306 12.15 4.50 16.73
N LEU A 307 13.19 5.15 16.19
CA LEU A 307 14.06 4.57 15.16
C LEU A 307 14.73 3.30 15.67
N LYS A 308 15.36 3.32 16.85
CA LYS A 308 16.02 2.16 17.45
C LYS A 308 15.07 0.97 17.59
N LYS A 309 13.86 1.20 18.12
CA LYS A 309 12.81 0.17 18.22
C LYS A 309 12.40 -0.40 16.85
N LYS A 310 12.42 0.42 15.79
CA LYS A 310 12.15 -0.03 14.41
C LYS A 310 13.28 -0.90 13.87
N VAL A 311 14.54 -0.50 14.09
CA VAL A 311 15.73 -1.27 13.71
C VAL A 311 15.71 -2.64 14.36
N GLU A 312 15.50 -2.74 15.67
CA GLU A 312 15.43 -4.02 16.39
C GLU A 312 14.37 -4.97 15.81
N LYS A 313 13.17 -4.44 15.54
CA LYS A 313 12.06 -5.22 14.94
C LYS A 313 12.36 -5.65 13.51
N PHE A 314 13.10 -4.85 12.76
CA PHE A 314 13.52 -5.16 11.39
C PHE A 314 14.64 -6.18 11.37
N VAL A 315 15.65 -6.06 12.24
CA VAL A 315 16.69 -7.08 12.44
C VAL A 315 16.05 -8.42 12.79
N GLY A 316 15.09 -8.44 13.72
CA GLY A 316 14.35 -9.67 14.04
C GLY A 316 13.53 -10.22 12.87
N TYR A 317 12.98 -9.36 12.00
CA TYR A 317 12.33 -9.79 10.76
C TYR A 317 13.32 -10.39 9.77
N CYS A 318 14.45 -9.72 9.53
CA CYS A 318 15.50 -10.14 8.62
C CYS A 318 16.16 -11.44 9.06
N GLY A 319 16.42 -11.62 10.37
CA GLY A 319 16.92 -12.87 10.94
C GLY A 319 15.97 -14.04 10.67
N LYS A 320 14.67 -13.86 10.92
CA LYS A 320 13.66 -14.89 10.63
C LYS A 320 13.56 -15.23 9.13
N LYS A 321 13.86 -14.27 8.26
CA LYS A 321 13.79 -14.42 6.80
C LYS A 321 15.12 -14.82 6.16
N GLY A 322 16.20 -14.92 6.93
CA GLY A 322 17.53 -15.29 6.42
C GLY A 322 18.27 -14.18 5.68
N TYR A 323 17.76 -12.94 5.70
CA TYR A 323 18.45 -11.78 5.08
C TYR A 323 19.67 -11.34 5.90
N LEU A 324 19.60 -11.53 7.22
CA LEU A 324 20.71 -11.32 8.15
C LEU A 324 20.93 -12.62 8.91
N VAL A 325 22.17 -13.09 8.98
CA VAL A 325 22.55 -14.35 9.66
C VAL A 325 23.43 -14.04 10.85
N SER A 326 23.22 -14.69 12.00
CA SER A 326 24.03 -14.45 13.19
C SER A 326 25.49 -14.86 12.94
N ALA A 327 26.44 -13.98 13.27
CA ALA A 327 27.87 -14.25 13.11
C ALA A 327 28.50 -15.13 14.22
N GLY A 328 27.67 -15.82 15.01
CA GLY A 328 28.06 -16.46 16.27
C GLY A 328 27.87 -15.58 17.50
N ILE A 329 28.07 -16.15 18.70
CA ILE A 329 27.95 -15.46 19.99
C ILE A 329 29.32 -14.83 20.29
N ARG A 330 29.51 -13.55 19.95
CA ARG A 330 30.52 -12.71 20.63
C ARG A 330 29.77 -11.81 21.60
N GLU A 331 30.11 -11.94 22.88
CA GLU A 331 29.29 -11.53 24.03
C GLU A 331 28.93 -10.04 24.14
N GLN A 332 29.45 -9.16 23.27
CA GLN A 332 29.25 -7.72 23.42
C GLN A 332 28.79 -6.98 22.15
N ALA A 333 28.69 -7.65 21.00
CA ALA A 333 28.11 -7.05 19.80
C ALA A 333 27.33 -8.10 19.00
N ARG A 334 26.03 -7.85 18.75
CA ARG A 334 25.22 -8.64 17.81
C ARG A 334 25.72 -8.41 16.38
N ALA A 335 26.81 -9.07 16.02
CA ALA A 335 27.35 -9.09 14.68
C ALA A 335 26.47 -9.96 13.77
N LEU A 336 26.07 -9.40 12.62
CA LEU A 336 25.19 -10.05 11.65
C LEU A 336 25.87 -10.07 10.29
N TYR A 337 25.83 -11.20 9.59
CA TYR A 337 26.25 -11.29 8.20
C TYR A 337 25.10 -10.93 7.25
N VAL A 338 25.39 -10.11 6.26
CA VAL A 338 24.45 -9.76 5.19
C VAL A 338 24.42 -10.88 4.14
N ASN A 339 23.26 -11.53 3.97
CA ASN A 339 23.07 -12.55 2.94
C ASN A 339 22.76 -11.88 1.59
N HIS A 340 23.81 -11.49 0.88
CA HIS A 340 23.68 -10.75 -0.38
C HIS A 340 23.00 -11.58 -1.47
N GLU A 341 23.20 -12.90 -1.51
CA GLU A 341 22.53 -13.79 -2.47
C GLU A 341 21.01 -13.72 -2.32
N LEU A 342 20.50 -13.86 -1.09
CA LEU A 342 19.06 -13.82 -0.83
C LEU A 342 18.47 -12.41 -1.01
N ILE A 343 19.21 -11.37 -0.63
CA ILE A 343 18.78 -9.97 -0.75
C ILE A 343 18.65 -9.56 -2.23
N LEU A 344 19.63 -9.94 -3.05
CA LEU A 344 19.71 -9.59 -4.46
C LEU A 344 19.04 -10.62 -5.39
N ALA A 345 18.50 -11.70 -4.82
CA ALA A 345 17.76 -12.71 -5.57
C ALA A 345 16.65 -12.08 -6.42
N SER A 346 16.68 -12.40 -7.71
CA SER A 346 15.67 -12.01 -8.67
C SER A 346 14.66 -13.13 -8.88
N TYR A 347 13.41 -12.73 -9.11
CA TYR A 347 12.29 -13.62 -9.34
C TYR A 347 11.35 -12.97 -10.36
N ASP A 348 10.48 -13.77 -10.97
CA ASP A 348 9.43 -13.24 -11.84
C ASP A 348 8.59 -12.19 -11.13
N ALA A 349 8.19 -11.15 -11.87
CA ALA A 349 7.43 -10.03 -11.33
C ALA A 349 6.15 -10.46 -10.58
N ARG A 350 5.55 -11.60 -10.93
CA ARG A 350 4.35 -12.14 -10.26
C ARG A 350 4.65 -12.71 -8.86
N ALA A 351 5.84 -13.25 -8.65
CA ALA A 351 6.24 -13.91 -7.40
C ALA A 351 7.18 -13.05 -6.56
N PHE A 352 7.85 -12.06 -7.16
CA PHE A 352 8.90 -11.25 -6.55
C PHE A 352 8.50 -10.66 -5.20
N ARG A 353 7.36 -9.97 -5.08
CA ARG A 353 6.89 -9.41 -3.80
C ARG A 353 6.77 -10.46 -2.67
N LYS A 354 6.40 -11.69 -3.01
CA LYS A 354 6.19 -12.78 -2.02
C LYS A 354 7.52 -13.43 -1.63
N LEU A 355 8.39 -13.65 -2.60
CA LEU A 355 9.66 -14.35 -2.43
C LEU A 355 10.78 -13.42 -1.94
N ASN A 356 10.82 -12.18 -2.44
CA ASN A 356 11.75 -11.13 -2.02
C ASN A 356 11.01 -9.85 -1.57
N PRO A 357 10.30 -9.89 -0.42
CA PRO A 357 9.66 -8.70 0.14
C PRO A 357 10.64 -7.56 0.47
N LEU A 358 11.90 -7.86 0.81
CA LEU A 358 12.92 -6.84 1.04
C LEU A 358 13.25 -6.10 -0.26
N GLY A 359 13.59 -6.82 -1.32
CA GLY A 359 13.83 -6.24 -2.65
C GLY A 359 12.65 -5.43 -3.15
N PHE A 360 11.41 -5.92 -2.94
CA PHE A 360 10.19 -5.18 -3.29
C PHE A 360 10.14 -3.79 -2.64
N HIS A 361 10.35 -3.71 -1.32
CA HIS A 361 10.29 -2.42 -0.61
C HIS A 361 11.46 -1.49 -0.94
N ALA A 362 12.63 -2.03 -1.24
CA ALA A 362 13.76 -1.24 -1.74
C ALA A 362 13.44 -0.62 -3.11
N ASN A 363 12.92 -1.42 -4.04
CA ASN A 363 12.53 -0.95 -5.38
C ASN A 363 11.41 0.11 -5.30
N GLU A 364 10.46 -0.04 -4.36
CA GLU A 364 9.45 0.99 -4.14
C GLU A 364 10.06 2.35 -3.78
N LEU A 365 11.09 2.37 -2.92
CA LEU A 365 11.77 3.62 -2.57
C LEU A 365 12.54 4.20 -3.76
N GLU A 366 13.33 3.36 -4.45
CA GLU A 366 14.10 3.77 -5.63
C GLU A 366 13.17 4.38 -6.70
N SER A 367 11.97 3.82 -6.90
CA SER A 367 11.00 4.35 -7.87
C SER A 367 10.50 5.79 -7.60
N LEU A 368 10.72 6.31 -6.38
CA LEU A 368 10.34 7.69 -6.05
C LEU A 368 11.32 8.71 -6.64
N GLY A 369 12.55 8.31 -6.96
CA GLY A 369 13.58 9.17 -7.54
C GLY A 369 14.94 8.49 -7.46
N GLU A 370 15.20 7.57 -8.39
CA GLU A 370 16.32 6.62 -8.31
C GLU A 370 17.67 7.31 -8.08
N GLU A 371 18.00 8.32 -8.88
CA GLU A 371 19.25 9.07 -8.75
C GLU A 371 19.39 9.76 -7.38
N ILE A 372 18.30 10.38 -6.90
CA ILE A 372 18.27 11.06 -5.60
C ILE A 372 18.50 10.05 -4.48
N ILE A 373 17.77 8.92 -4.54
CA ILE A 373 17.91 7.85 -3.56
C ILE A 373 19.34 7.28 -3.61
N GLN A 374 19.88 6.97 -4.78
CA GLN A 374 21.24 6.45 -4.91
C GLN A 374 22.29 7.34 -4.25
N ARG A 375 22.22 8.66 -4.45
CA ARG A 375 23.13 9.63 -3.81
C ARG A 375 23.02 9.66 -2.29
N VAL A 376 21.84 9.41 -1.72
CA VAL A 376 21.65 9.36 -0.27
C VAL A 376 22.42 8.19 0.34
N TYR A 377 22.39 7.02 -0.32
CA TYR A 377 22.90 5.76 0.22
C TYR A 377 24.37 5.51 -0.11
N SER A 378 24.84 5.90 -1.31
CA SER A 378 26.23 5.64 -1.75
C SER A 378 27.29 6.22 -0.82
N GLY A 379 27.04 7.38 -0.21
CA GLY A 379 27.97 8.00 0.75
C GLY A 379 27.96 7.42 2.16
N ILE A 380 27.00 6.54 2.49
CA ILE A 380 26.78 5.99 3.84
C ILE A 380 27.09 4.50 3.90
N ALA A 381 26.68 3.73 2.87
CA ALA A 381 26.97 2.30 2.77
C ALA A 381 28.47 2.00 2.77
N GLY A 382 29.25 2.73 1.96
CA GLY A 382 30.70 2.59 1.89
C GLY A 382 31.47 2.90 3.19
N LYS A 383 30.88 3.66 4.13
CA LYS A 383 31.47 3.93 5.47
C LYS A 383 31.02 2.93 6.53
N SER A 384 29.86 2.29 6.34
CA SER A 384 29.27 1.33 7.29
C SER A 384 29.76 -0.09 7.10
N ALA A 385 30.49 -0.35 6.01
CA ALA A 385 31.12 -1.63 5.76
C ALA A 385 32.22 -1.87 6.81
N GLY A 386 31.83 -2.47 7.94
CA GLY A 386 32.74 -2.98 8.95
C GLY A 386 33.73 -3.98 8.32
N ARG A 387 34.83 -4.24 9.05
CA ARG A 387 35.97 -5.08 8.67
C ARG A 387 35.58 -6.17 7.66
N ALA A 388 35.92 -5.96 6.39
CA ALA A 388 35.81 -6.98 5.37
C ALA A 388 36.79 -8.10 5.74
N THR A 389 36.26 -9.21 6.23
CA THR A 389 37.07 -10.43 6.42
C THR A 389 37.20 -11.09 5.06
N ARG A 390 38.42 -11.16 4.52
CA ARG A 390 38.70 -12.05 3.38
C ARG A 390 38.49 -13.48 3.85
N GLY A 391 37.63 -14.20 3.13
CA GLY A 391 37.43 -15.64 3.31
C GLY A 391 38.61 -16.42 2.75
#